data_AF-S9U5Q3-F1
#
_entry.id   AF-S9U5Q3-F1
#
_cell.length_a   1.000
_cell.length_b   1.000
_cell.length_c   1.000
_cell.angle_alpha   90.00
_cell.angle_beta   90.00
_cell.angle_gamma   90.00
#
_symmetry.space_group_name_H-M   'P 1'
#
loop_
_entity.id
_entity.type
_entity.pdbx_description
1 polymer ?
#
loop_
_entity_poly.entity_id
_entity_poly.type
_entity_poly.pdbx_seq_one_letter_code
_entity_poly.pdbx_strand_id
1 'polypeptide(L)'
;MVEERTTEMPIHNQAHPSDSVREDGCYPIDLTGPRSHNLVIRPGVGSLSIGSPELGKRVDLHVASDARIDWTVFDAFATPAGSPWPRFLYYSGSDAGFLDWAQTRPIEEMTWAPILSADTEVDASHSILHSLHIELGQSRGRLSVKLPKEPFRLNVSGDLSRFLATGGMPYSLTLAPRTSRRKNDPPFTLPDLGELHQVTSLTLRNAPLGQPISLDCLDRFPNLDSLSLWGNFCDMDLLARHDRLTNLELRFMPDLEDMPSLDTWPLLEGFIAYNVEEAAGKRLRQQVKTRVKTRPWAGYASVSQLRKPEWWESEYGRPFSSWPKRLAKLANEAYNAAQASLAQARSFADAEAAITAFTVRFNTLKGIETTEREDLGEAVWQLSQSDHQIGQPITEEMAGRWFDAARDY
;
A
#
# COMPACT_ATOMS: atom_id res chain seq x y z
N MET A 1 -49.42 -37.49 -57.62
CA MET A 1 -48.43 -37.15 -58.66
C MET A 1 -47.71 -35.92 -58.16
N VAL A 2 -46.50 -36.13 -57.60
CA VAL A 2 -45.40 -35.18 -57.29
C VAL A 2 -45.75 -34.07 -56.26
N GLU A 3 -45.46 -34.21 -54.95
CA GLU A 3 -44.19 -33.96 -54.21
C GLU A 3 -43.52 -32.61 -54.59
N GLU A 4 -43.22 -31.65 -53.71
CA GLU A 4 -42.28 -31.65 -52.56
C GLU A 4 -42.80 -30.68 -51.46
N ARG A 5 -42.91 -31.07 -50.18
CA ARG A 5 -41.93 -30.97 -49.08
C ARG A 5 -41.19 -29.63 -48.94
N THR A 6 -41.53 -28.86 -47.90
CA THR A 6 -40.52 -28.14 -47.09
C THR A 6 -40.96 -28.00 -45.62
N THR A 7 -40.52 -29.01 -44.87
CA THR A 7 -40.02 -29.11 -43.48
C THR A 7 -40.25 -28.00 -42.44
N GLU A 8 -40.70 -28.44 -41.25
CA GLU A 8 -40.65 -27.76 -39.94
C GLU A 8 -39.21 -27.60 -39.38
N MET A 9 -38.98 -26.48 -38.66
CA MET A 9 -38.15 -26.23 -37.44
C MET A 9 -36.65 -26.63 -37.38
N PRO A 10 -35.75 -25.96 -36.57
CA PRO A 10 -35.96 -25.46 -35.19
C PRO A 10 -35.34 -24.06 -34.87
N ILE A 11 -35.81 -23.32 -33.85
CA ILE A 11 -35.43 -23.34 -32.41
C ILE A 11 -33.93 -23.59 -32.12
N HIS A 12 -33.33 -22.60 -31.45
CA HIS A 12 -32.10 -22.63 -30.62
C HIS A 12 -30.79 -23.09 -31.26
N ASN A 13 -29.89 -22.13 -31.49
CA ASN A 13 -28.46 -22.30 -31.20
C ASN A 13 -27.77 -20.93 -31.23
N GLN A 14 -27.93 -20.14 -30.16
CA GLN A 14 -26.83 -19.28 -29.74
C GLN A 14 -25.83 -20.22 -29.08
N ALA A 15 -24.90 -20.72 -29.90
CA ALA A 15 -23.73 -21.40 -29.40
C ALA A 15 -22.92 -20.38 -28.58
N HIS A 16 -23.08 -20.43 -27.26
CA HIS A 16 -21.97 -20.09 -26.38
C HIS A 16 -20.79 -20.95 -26.83
N PRO A 17 -19.59 -20.39 -27.10
CA PRO A 17 -18.41 -21.23 -27.19
C PRO A 17 -18.24 -21.85 -25.80
N SER A 18 -18.51 -23.15 -25.70
CA SER A 18 -18.33 -23.96 -24.50
C SER A 18 -16.85 -24.27 -24.22
N ASP A 19 -15.94 -23.68 -24.98
CA ASP A 19 -14.51 -23.75 -24.75
C ASP A 19 -14.05 -22.42 -24.17
N SER A 20 -13.71 -22.42 -22.87
CA SER A 20 -13.08 -21.27 -22.24
C SER A 20 -11.84 -20.88 -23.04
N VAL A 21 -11.69 -19.60 -23.35
CA VAL A 21 -10.51 -19.05 -24.02
C VAL A 21 -9.32 -19.19 -23.08
N ARG A 22 -8.30 -19.90 -23.55
CA ARG A 22 -7.06 -20.18 -22.79
C ARG A 22 -5.82 -19.73 -23.54
N GLU A 23 -5.96 -19.44 -24.83
CA GLU A 23 -4.87 -19.04 -25.69
C GLU A 23 -4.46 -17.60 -25.44
N ASP A 24 -3.20 -17.32 -25.72
CA ASP A 24 -2.70 -15.95 -25.79
C ASP A 24 -3.27 -15.26 -27.02
N GLY A 25 -3.61 -13.97 -26.90
CA GLY A 25 -4.24 -13.27 -28.00
C GLY A 25 -4.73 -11.87 -27.66
N CYS A 26 -5.34 -11.25 -28.65
CA CYS A 26 -6.00 -9.96 -28.54
C CYS A 26 -7.48 -10.17 -28.86
N TYR A 27 -8.34 -9.96 -27.88
CA TYR A 27 -9.76 -10.31 -27.94
C TYR A 27 -10.60 -9.03 -27.81
N PRO A 28 -11.48 -8.71 -28.77
CA PRO A 28 -12.45 -7.63 -28.59
C PRO A 28 -13.45 -8.03 -27.51
N ILE A 29 -13.67 -7.17 -26.52
CA ILE A 29 -14.59 -7.40 -25.40
C ILE A 29 -15.58 -6.24 -25.23
N ASP A 30 -16.72 -6.56 -24.61
CA ASP A 30 -17.86 -5.65 -24.48
C ASP A 30 -17.85 -4.88 -23.15
N LEU A 31 -16.67 -4.48 -22.67
CA LEU A 31 -16.45 -4.00 -21.28
C LEU A 31 -17.35 -2.84 -20.84
N THR A 32 -17.53 -1.83 -21.70
CA THR A 32 -18.39 -0.65 -21.45
C THR A 32 -19.46 -0.46 -22.53
N GLY A 33 -19.56 -1.44 -23.43
CA GLY A 33 -20.34 -1.38 -24.66
C GLY A 33 -19.74 -2.29 -25.74
N PRO A 34 -20.48 -2.58 -26.83
CA PRO A 34 -20.08 -3.57 -27.83
C PRO A 34 -18.71 -3.28 -28.46
N ARG A 35 -17.80 -4.26 -28.36
CA ARG A 35 -16.40 -4.22 -28.83
C ARG A 35 -15.66 -2.95 -28.43
N SER A 36 -15.96 -2.43 -27.24
CA SER A 36 -15.39 -1.18 -26.74
C SER A 36 -13.90 -1.29 -26.44
N HIS A 37 -13.40 -2.48 -26.13
CA HIS A 37 -12.02 -2.69 -25.67
C HIS A 37 -11.38 -3.91 -26.33
N ASN A 38 -10.05 -3.93 -26.36
CA ASN A 38 -9.26 -5.09 -26.77
C ASN A 38 -8.48 -5.60 -25.56
N LEU A 39 -8.82 -6.81 -25.11
CA LEU A 39 -8.13 -7.50 -24.04
C LEU A 39 -6.95 -8.28 -24.61
N VAL A 40 -5.75 -8.05 -24.05
CA VAL A 40 -4.54 -8.78 -24.43
C VAL A 40 -4.20 -9.80 -23.35
N ILE A 41 -4.27 -11.08 -23.70
CA ILE A 41 -3.85 -12.19 -22.83
C ILE A 41 -2.42 -12.59 -23.20
N ARG A 42 -1.57 -12.73 -22.17
CA ARG A 42 -0.15 -13.09 -22.31
C ARG A 42 0.17 -14.33 -21.49
N PRO A 43 1.15 -15.14 -21.93
CA PRO A 43 1.45 -16.38 -21.26
C PRO A 43 1.98 -16.11 -19.85
N GLY A 44 1.41 -16.82 -18.88
CA GLY A 44 1.79 -16.72 -17.46
C GLY A 44 1.25 -15.49 -16.71
N VAL A 45 0.49 -14.60 -17.37
CA VAL A 45 -0.09 -13.41 -16.74
C VAL A 45 -1.49 -13.73 -16.25
N GLY A 46 -1.66 -13.83 -14.93
CA GLY A 46 -2.97 -14.04 -14.28
C GLY A 46 -3.63 -12.76 -13.77
N SER A 47 -3.02 -11.61 -14.02
CA SER A 47 -3.47 -10.30 -13.53
C SER A 47 -4.14 -9.48 -14.62
N LEU A 48 -5.10 -8.63 -14.22
CA LEU A 48 -5.69 -7.62 -15.08
C LEU A 48 -5.82 -6.30 -14.32
N SER A 49 -5.40 -5.21 -14.96
CA SER A 49 -5.51 -3.85 -14.43
C SER A 49 -6.45 -3.00 -15.28
N ILE A 50 -7.39 -2.32 -14.63
CA ILE A 50 -8.45 -1.50 -15.24
C ILE A 50 -8.46 -0.13 -14.55
N GLY A 51 -8.46 0.96 -15.31
CA GLY A 51 -8.55 2.30 -14.71
C GLY A 51 -8.51 3.44 -15.72
N SER A 52 -8.35 4.67 -15.23
CA SER A 52 -8.44 5.86 -16.08
C SER A 52 -7.31 5.94 -17.14
N PRO A 53 -7.56 6.62 -18.27
CA PRO A 53 -6.52 6.95 -19.25
C PRO A 53 -5.28 7.64 -18.66
N GLU A 54 -5.44 8.41 -17.58
CA GLU A 54 -4.37 9.14 -16.90
C GLU A 54 -3.31 8.22 -16.28
N LEU A 55 -3.68 6.97 -15.95
CA LEU A 55 -2.75 5.97 -15.43
C LEU A 55 -1.82 5.41 -16.51
N GLY A 56 -2.07 5.72 -17.79
CA GLY A 56 -1.22 5.36 -18.91
C GLY A 56 -0.90 3.86 -18.96
N LYS A 57 0.37 3.50 -19.20
CA LYS A 57 0.81 2.11 -19.35
C LYS A 57 0.73 1.26 -18.07
N ARG A 58 0.24 1.80 -16.97
CA ARG A 58 0.06 1.07 -15.70
C ARG A 58 -1.24 0.26 -15.67
N VAL A 59 -2.15 0.50 -16.61
CA VAL A 59 -3.41 -0.24 -16.75
C VAL A 59 -3.47 -0.97 -18.10
N ASP A 60 -4.08 -2.15 -18.11
CA ASP A 60 -4.28 -2.94 -19.32
C ASP A 60 -5.51 -2.48 -20.10
N LEU A 61 -6.56 -2.06 -19.39
CA LEU A 61 -7.83 -1.59 -19.95
C LEU A 61 -8.15 -0.18 -19.41
N HIS A 62 -8.38 0.75 -20.34
CA HIS A 62 -8.65 2.14 -20.02
C HIS A 62 -10.15 2.44 -20.02
N VAL A 63 -10.71 2.76 -18.86
CA VAL A 63 -12.13 3.11 -18.69
C VAL A 63 -12.25 4.47 -18.01
N ALA A 64 -13.36 5.20 -18.24
CA ALA A 64 -13.63 6.39 -17.43
C ALA A 64 -13.86 5.99 -15.97
N SER A 65 -13.46 6.84 -15.03
CA SER A 65 -13.53 6.52 -13.59
C SER A 65 -14.96 6.26 -13.09
N ASP A 66 -15.97 6.79 -13.78
CA ASP A 66 -17.40 6.61 -13.50
C ASP A 66 -18.10 5.63 -14.45
N ALA A 67 -17.35 4.97 -15.34
CA ALA A 67 -17.92 4.02 -16.28
C ALA A 67 -18.43 2.78 -15.56
N ARG A 68 -19.65 2.36 -15.92
CA ARG A 68 -20.18 1.06 -15.54
C ARG A 68 -19.45 -0.03 -16.31
N ILE A 69 -18.99 -1.07 -15.61
CA ILE A 69 -18.24 -2.18 -16.20
C ILE A 69 -19.14 -3.41 -16.27
N ASP A 70 -19.17 -4.06 -17.44
CA ASP A 70 -19.67 -5.42 -17.54
C ASP A 70 -18.56 -6.40 -17.17
N TRP A 71 -18.58 -6.90 -15.94
CA TRP A 71 -17.58 -7.85 -15.43
C TRP A 71 -17.75 -9.26 -16.02
N THR A 72 -18.94 -9.60 -16.54
CA THR A 72 -19.23 -10.94 -17.07
C THR A 72 -18.50 -11.22 -18.37
N VAL A 73 -17.97 -10.19 -19.04
CA VAL A 73 -17.10 -10.34 -20.22
C VAL A 73 -15.88 -11.21 -19.93
N PHE A 74 -15.47 -11.31 -18.66
CA PHE A 74 -14.32 -12.12 -18.25
C PHE A 74 -14.67 -13.61 -18.01
N ASP A 75 -15.94 -14.00 -18.01
CA ASP A 75 -16.36 -15.39 -17.73
C ASP A 75 -15.89 -16.38 -18.81
N ALA A 76 -15.66 -15.89 -20.03
CA ALA A 76 -15.17 -16.70 -21.13
C ALA A 76 -13.69 -17.10 -20.97
N PHE A 77 -12.93 -16.48 -20.06
CA PHE A 77 -11.48 -16.63 -20.00
C PHE A 77 -11.04 -17.50 -18.82
N ALA A 78 -10.10 -18.40 -19.11
CA ALA A 78 -9.51 -19.28 -18.12
C ALA A 78 -7.98 -19.30 -18.24
N THR A 79 -7.31 -19.59 -17.13
CA THR A 79 -5.89 -19.91 -17.13
C THR A 79 -5.64 -21.21 -17.90
N PRO A 80 -4.40 -21.49 -18.36
CA PRO A 80 -4.07 -22.78 -18.96
C PRO A 80 -4.41 -23.99 -18.07
N ALA A 81 -4.42 -23.81 -16.74
CA ALA A 81 -4.79 -24.82 -15.76
C ALA A 81 -6.31 -25.00 -15.56
N GLY A 82 -7.14 -24.21 -16.26
CA GLY A 82 -8.59 -24.27 -16.21
C GLY A 82 -9.26 -23.46 -15.09
N SER A 83 -8.48 -22.75 -14.25
CA SER A 83 -9.05 -21.81 -13.27
C SER A 83 -9.55 -20.53 -13.94
N PRO A 84 -10.55 -19.83 -13.38
CA PRO A 84 -11.02 -18.56 -13.93
C PRO A 84 -9.91 -17.52 -14.09
N TRP A 85 -9.90 -16.81 -15.22
CA TRP A 85 -9.01 -15.68 -15.47
C TRP A 85 -9.83 -14.39 -15.60
N PRO A 86 -9.39 -13.23 -15.07
CA PRO A 86 -8.18 -13.02 -14.27
C PRO A 86 -8.31 -13.55 -12.83
N ARG A 87 -7.17 -13.81 -12.19
CA ARG A 87 -7.04 -14.22 -10.78
C ARG A 87 -6.78 -13.02 -9.86
N PHE A 88 -5.95 -12.09 -10.32
CA PHE A 88 -5.58 -10.86 -9.62
C PHE A 88 -6.14 -9.66 -10.38
N LEU A 89 -6.97 -8.86 -9.74
CA LEU A 89 -7.62 -7.70 -10.36
C LEU A 89 -7.17 -6.42 -9.68
N TYR A 90 -6.85 -5.42 -10.47
CA TYR A 90 -6.54 -4.06 -10.02
C TYR A 90 -7.50 -3.12 -10.71
N TYR A 91 -8.36 -2.46 -9.95
CA TYR A 91 -9.36 -1.55 -10.50
C TYR A 91 -9.30 -0.19 -9.82
N SER A 92 -9.25 0.88 -10.62
CA SER A 92 -9.41 2.25 -10.16
C SER A 92 -10.63 2.90 -10.83
N GLY A 93 -11.65 3.20 -10.03
CA GLY A 93 -12.93 3.74 -10.50
C GLY A 93 -14.07 3.49 -9.50
N SER A 94 -15.28 3.92 -9.85
CA SER A 94 -16.45 3.92 -8.95
C SER A 94 -17.31 2.66 -9.02
N ASP A 95 -17.13 1.80 -10.04
CA ASP A 95 -17.97 0.62 -10.25
C ASP A 95 -17.66 -0.50 -9.26
N ALA A 96 -18.65 -0.90 -8.46
CA ALA A 96 -18.51 -1.98 -7.49
C ALA A 96 -19.12 -3.31 -8.00
N GLY A 97 -19.47 -3.41 -9.29
CA GLY A 97 -20.16 -4.57 -9.87
C GLY A 97 -19.37 -5.87 -9.79
N PHE A 98 -18.05 -5.80 -9.60
CA PHE A 98 -17.21 -6.97 -9.36
C PHE A 98 -17.61 -7.74 -8.10
N LEU A 99 -18.24 -7.08 -7.12
CA LEU A 99 -18.73 -7.73 -5.90
C LEU A 99 -19.88 -8.69 -6.21
N ASP A 100 -20.82 -8.28 -7.06
CA ASP A 100 -21.92 -9.11 -7.53
C ASP A 100 -21.41 -10.24 -8.42
N TRP A 101 -20.49 -9.92 -9.33
CA TRP A 101 -19.84 -10.90 -10.18
C TRP A 101 -19.08 -11.98 -9.38
N ALA A 102 -18.45 -11.58 -8.26
CA ALA A 102 -17.73 -12.50 -7.38
C ALA A 102 -18.64 -13.48 -6.61
N GLN A 103 -19.97 -13.35 -6.66
CA GLN A 103 -20.89 -14.28 -6.00
C GLN A 103 -20.90 -15.66 -6.67
N THR A 104 -20.73 -15.71 -7.99
CA THR A 104 -20.74 -16.96 -8.77
C THR A 104 -19.36 -17.36 -9.27
N ARG A 105 -18.36 -16.48 -9.12
CA ARG A 105 -17.01 -16.67 -9.63
C ARG A 105 -15.96 -16.20 -8.60
N PRO A 106 -15.20 -17.10 -7.98
CA PRO A 106 -14.18 -16.74 -7.01
C PRO A 106 -13.11 -15.80 -7.59
N ILE A 107 -12.70 -14.80 -6.80
CA ILE A 107 -11.57 -13.92 -7.10
C ILE A 107 -10.49 -14.14 -6.04
N GLU A 108 -9.27 -14.39 -6.48
CA GLU A 108 -8.15 -14.64 -5.56
C GLU A 108 -7.68 -13.34 -4.90
N GLU A 109 -7.53 -12.27 -5.68
CA GLU A 109 -7.20 -10.96 -5.15
C GLU A 109 -7.89 -9.86 -5.94
N MET A 110 -8.52 -8.94 -5.22
CA MET A 110 -9.10 -7.72 -5.76
C MET A 110 -8.49 -6.52 -5.06
N THR A 111 -7.77 -5.68 -5.81
CA THR A 111 -7.30 -4.37 -5.38
C THR A 111 -8.19 -3.31 -6.01
N TRP A 112 -8.90 -2.56 -5.19
CA TRP A 112 -9.83 -1.52 -5.60
C TRP A 112 -9.39 -0.17 -5.04
N ALA A 113 -9.08 0.77 -5.94
CA ALA A 113 -8.89 2.18 -5.64
C ALA A 113 -10.18 2.94 -6.00
N PRO A 114 -11.15 3.03 -5.08
CA PRO A 114 -12.42 3.68 -5.37
C PRO A 114 -12.23 5.16 -5.70
N ILE A 115 -12.98 5.66 -6.68
CA ILE A 115 -13.10 7.09 -7.03
C ILE A 115 -14.55 7.52 -6.80
N LEU A 116 -14.86 7.93 -5.56
CA LEU A 116 -16.22 8.24 -5.11
C LEU A 116 -16.46 9.74 -5.02
N SER A 117 -17.55 10.20 -5.63
CA SER A 117 -18.03 11.60 -5.58
C SER A 117 -18.93 11.88 -4.37
N ALA A 118 -19.50 10.83 -3.75
CA ALA A 118 -20.38 10.87 -2.58
C ALA A 118 -20.13 9.64 -1.70
N ASP A 119 -20.75 9.61 -0.52
CA ASP A 119 -20.73 8.42 0.34
C ASP A 119 -21.41 7.25 -0.38
N THR A 120 -20.73 6.10 -0.38
CA THR A 120 -21.18 4.90 -1.11
C THR A 120 -21.24 3.71 -0.16
N GLU A 121 -22.33 2.97 -0.24
CA GLU A 121 -22.52 1.69 0.43
C GLU A 121 -22.50 0.56 -0.59
N VAL A 122 -21.76 -0.51 -0.29
CA VAL A 122 -21.66 -1.70 -1.14
C VAL A 122 -21.82 -2.97 -0.30
N ASP A 123 -22.47 -3.98 -0.87
CA ASP A 123 -22.67 -5.29 -0.22
C ASP A 123 -21.79 -6.36 -0.88
N ALA A 124 -20.80 -6.85 -0.14
CA ALA A 124 -19.91 -7.93 -0.53
C ALA A 124 -20.22 -9.23 0.23
N SER A 125 -21.33 -9.31 0.97
CA SER A 125 -21.59 -10.41 1.92
C SER A 125 -21.76 -11.78 1.28
N HIS A 126 -22.04 -11.81 -0.03
CA HIS A 126 -22.14 -13.02 -0.85
C HIS A 126 -20.95 -13.20 -1.82
N SER A 127 -20.02 -12.24 -1.86
CA SER A 127 -18.86 -12.28 -2.76
C SER A 127 -17.83 -13.31 -2.28
N ILE A 128 -17.28 -14.09 -3.21
CA ILE A 128 -16.23 -15.07 -2.93
C ILE A 128 -14.87 -14.44 -3.25
N LEU A 129 -14.31 -13.74 -2.26
CA LEU A 129 -13.03 -13.03 -2.36
C LEU A 129 -12.02 -13.65 -1.37
N HIS A 130 -10.85 -14.07 -1.85
CA HIS A 130 -9.82 -14.55 -0.95
C HIS A 130 -9.01 -13.40 -0.32
N SER A 131 -8.79 -12.32 -1.07
CA SER A 131 -8.15 -11.09 -0.59
C SER A 131 -8.82 -9.87 -1.22
N LEU A 132 -9.19 -8.90 -0.38
CA LEU A 132 -9.72 -7.61 -0.79
C LEU A 132 -8.78 -6.50 -0.27
N HIS A 133 -8.23 -5.71 -1.19
CA HIS A 133 -7.42 -4.54 -0.89
C HIS A 133 -8.17 -3.29 -1.35
N ILE A 134 -8.41 -2.35 -0.44
CA ILE A 134 -9.08 -1.08 -0.69
C ILE A 134 -8.08 0.06 -0.50
N GLU A 135 -7.91 0.89 -1.53
CA GLU A 135 -6.99 2.03 -1.55
C GLU A 135 -7.75 3.37 -1.52
N LEU A 136 -7.87 3.98 -0.34
CA LEU A 136 -8.59 5.23 -0.09
C LEU A 136 -7.71 6.44 -0.42
N GLY A 137 -7.35 6.54 -1.69
CA GLY A 137 -6.40 7.51 -2.22
C GLY A 137 -7.04 8.86 -2.62
N GLN A 138 -8.01 8.80 -3.52
CA GLN A 138 -8.51 9.98 -4.27
C GLN A 138 -10.02 10.24 -4.07
N SER A 139 -10.74 9.34 -3.39
CA SER A 139 -12.18 9.47 -3.13
C SER A 139 -12.50 10.61 -2.20
N ARG A 140 -13.51 11.44 -2.50
CA ARG A 140 -14.02 12.44 -1.55
C ARG A 140 -15.06 11.86 -0.58
N GLY A 141 -15.82 10.87 -1.03
CA GLY A 141 -16.82 10.18 -0.22
C GLY A 141 -16.24 9.12 0.70
N ARG A 142 -17.04 8.70 1.67
CA ARG A 142 -16.81 7.52 2.52
C ARG A 142 -17.27 6.26 1.79
N LEU A 143 -16.57 5.16 2.06
CA LEU A 143 -16.94 3.83 1.60
C LEU A 143 -17.40 2.99 2.79
N SER A 144 -18.65 2.54 2.73
CA SER A 144 -19.22 1.56 3.66
C SER A 144 -19.34 0.20 2.97
N VAL A 145 -18.68 -0.81 3.49
CA VAL A 145 -18.68 -2.17 2.92
C VAL A 145 -19.30 -3.15 3.90
N LYS A 146 -20.31 -3.89 3.45
CA LYS A 146 -20.74 -5.11 4.14
C LYS A 146 -19.91 -6.28 3.66
N LEU A 147 -19.00 -6.76 4.51
CA LEU A 147 -17.90 -7.65 4.15
C LEU A 147 -18.34 -9.10 3.88
N PRO A 148 -17.55 -9.86 3.08
CA PRO A 148 -17.80 -11.27 2.78
C PRO A 148 -17.96 -12.14 4.02
N LYS A 149 -18.85 -13.14 3.96
CA LYS A 149 -19.05 -14.11 5.04
C LYS A 149 -17.99 -15.21 5.08
N GLU A 150 -17.44 -15.59 3.92
CA GLU A 150 -16.40 -16.60 3.82
C GLU A 150 -15.05 -16.05 4.31
N PRO A 151 -14.12 -16.89 4.82
CA PRO A 151 -12.82 -16.43 5.27
C PRO A 151 -12.02 -15.68 4.20
N PHE A 152 -11.63 -14.44 4.48
CA PHE A 152 -10.91 -13.57 3.56
C PHE A 152 -9.86 -12.70 4.28
N ARG A 153 -8.94 -12.12 3.51
CA ARG A 153 -8.02 -11.07 3.97
C ARG A 153 -8.55 -9.71 3.58
N LEU A 154 -8.42 -8.75 4.48
CA LEU A 154 -8.73 -7.35 4.22
C LEU A 154 -7.46 -6.51 4.35
N ASN A 155 -7.16 -5.72 3.32
CA ASN A 155 -6.14 -4.69 3.35
C ASN A 155 -6.80 -3.33 3.09
N VAL A 156 -6.57 -2.34 3.94
CA VAL A 156 -7.09 -0.99 3.75
C VAL A 156 -5.93 0.00 3.86
N SER A 157 -5.74 0.82 2.82
CA SER A 157 -4.71 1.85 2.79
C SER A 157 -5.29 3.22 2.47
N GLY A 158 -4.57 4.29 2.83
CA GLY A 158 -4.98 5.67 2.55
C GLY A 158 -5.71 6.34 3.71
N ASP A 159 -6.70 7.18 3.44
CA ASP A 159 -7.48 7.86 4.48
C ASP A 159 -8.49 6.92 5.13
N LEU A 160 -8.05 6.24 6.21
CA LEU A 160 -8.86 5.24 6.92
C LEU A 160 -10.12 5.83 7.59
N SER A 161 -10.18 7.15 7.80
CA SER A 161 -11.38 7.80 8.38
C SER A 161 -12.59 7.76 7.45
N ARG A 162 -12.35 7.39 6.18
CA ARG A 162 -13.37 7.23 5.14
C ARG A 162 -13.85 5.80 4.97
N PHE A 163 -13.36 4.87 5.79
CA PHE A 163 -13.74 3.47 5.70
C PHE A 163 -14.68 3.08 6.82
N LEU A 164 -15.77 2.40 6.47
CA LEU A 164 -16.66 1.73 7.39
C LEU A 164 -16.90 0.30 6.92
N ALA A 165 -16.90 -0.63 7.86
CA ALA A 165 -17.08 -2.04 7.57
C ALA A 165 -18.04 -2.68 8.58
N THR A 166 -18.92 -3.55 8.07
CA THR A 166 -19.79 -4.42 8.87
C THR A 166 -19.78 -5.83 8.29
N GLY A 167 -20.32 -6.81 9.01
CA GLY A 167 -20.57 -8.15 8.46
C GLY A 167 -19.47 -9.15 8.80
N GLY A 168 -18.94 -9.86 7.80
CA GLY A 168 -17.98 -10.93 8.06
C GLY A 168 -16.61 -10.40 8.53
N MET A 169 -16.03 -11.08 9.51
CA MET A 169 -14.73 -10.71 10.07
C MET A 169 -13.59 -11.29 9.22
N PRO A 170 -12.65 -10.48 8.72
CA PRO A 170 -11.49 -11.01 8.03
C PRO A 170 -10.62 -11.81 9.01
N TYR A 171 -10.03 -12.91 8.56
CA TYR A 171 -9.08 -13.66 9.39
C TYR A 171 -7.73 -12.94 9.55
N SER A 172 -7.47 -11.94 8.70
CA SER A 172 -6.32 -11.06 8.79
C SER A 172 -6.66 -9.67 8.26
N LEU A 173 -6.33 -8.65 9.04
CA LEU A 173 -6.50 -7.25 8.70
C LEU A 173 -5.14 -6.56 8.55
N THR A 174 -4.92 -5.89 7.42
CA THR A 174 -3.78 -4.99 7.22
C THR A 174 -4.29 -3.56 7.10
N LEU A 175 -3.71 -2.65 7.87
CA LEU A 175 -3.99 -1.22 7.81
C LEU A 175 -2.72 -0.47 7.43
N ALA A 176 -2.82 0.41 6.43
CA ALA A 176 -1.75 1.30 5.99
C ALA A 176 -2.28 2.74 5.89
N PRO A 177 -2.47 3.45 7.02
CA PRO A 177 -2.97 4.81 6.98
C PRO A 177 -2.05 5.74 6.20
N ARG A 178 -2.64 6.75 5.55
CA ARG A 178 -1.88 7.86 5.00
C ARG A 178 -1.34 8.71 6.14
N THR A 179 -0.06 8.54 6.42
CA THR A 179 0.71 9.35 7.37
C THR A 179 1.50 10.43 6.63
N SER A 180 1.90 11.47 7.35
CA SER A 180 2.84 12.47 6.84
C SER A 180 4.24 11.85 6.64
N ARG A 181 5.01 12.45 5.73
CA ARG A 181 6.41 12.09 5.46
C ARG A 181 7.36 12.53 6.58
N ARG A 182 6.90 13.40 7.50
CA ARG A 182 7.74 14.02 8.52
C ARG A 182 7.67 13.26 9.84
N LYS A 183 8.80 12.72 10.31
CA LYS A 183 8.89 11.96 11.58
C LYS A 183 8.56 12.75 12.84
N ASN A 184 8.65 14.08 12.79
CA ASN A 184 8.41 14.97 13.94
C ASN A 184 6.95 15.45 14.03
N ASP A 185 6.10 15.10 13.05
CA ASP A 185 4.68 15.44 13.12
C ASP A 185 4.03 14.70 14.31
N PRO A 186 2.96 15.26 14.91
CA PRO A 186 2.26 14.61 16.02
C PRO A 186 1.86 13.17 15.66
N PRO A 187 1.97 12.20 16.58
CA PRO A 187 1.63 10.81 16.27
C PRO A 187 0.24 10.65 15.64
N PHE A 188 0.18 9.87 14.56
CA PHE A 188 -1.07 9.51 13.91
C PHE A 188 -1.86 8.55 14.80
N THR A 189 -3.12 8.90 15.07
CA THR A 189 -4.06 8.03 15.81
C THR A 189 -5.00 7.35 14.81
N LEU A 190 -5.08 6.01 14.85
CA LEU A 190 -6.02 5.28 14.00
C LEU A 190 -7.47 5.73 14.29
N PRO A 191 -8.30 5.95 13.25
CA PRO A 191 -9.72 6.22 13.45
C PRO A 191 -10.43 4.99 14.06
N ASP A 192 -11.67 5.18 14.51
CA ASP A 192 -12.54 4.06 14.89
C ASP A 192 -12.90 3.24 13.64
N LEU A 193 -12.68 1.92 13.71
CA LEU A 193 -12.94 0.98 12.62
C LEU A 193 -14.15 0.08 12.89
N GLY A 194 -14.93 0.38 13.94
CA GLY A 194 -16.18 -0.30 14.26
C GLY A 194 -15.98 -1.80 14.53
N GLU A 195 -16.70 -2.64 13.79
CA GLU A 195 -16.69 -4.09 13.98
C GLU A 195 -15.30 -4.72 13.75
N LEU A 196 -14.45 -4.11 12.92
CA LEU A 196 -13.11 -4.62 12.60
C LEU A 196 -12.17 -4.70 13.80
N HIS A 197 -12.50 -4.04 14.90
CA HIS A 197 -11.83 -4.20 16.18
C HIS A 197 -11.84 -5.65 16.72
N GLN A 198 -12.73 -6.51 16.23
CA GLN A 198 -12.85 -7.90 16.69
C GLN A 198 -11.86 -8.88 16.06
N VAL A 199 -10.99 -8.44 15.12
CA VAL A 199 -10.00 -9.31 14.49
C VAL A 199 -9.00 -9.90 15.48
N THR A 200 -8.46 -11.07 15.16
CA THR A 200 -7.39 -11.72 15.94
C THR A 200 -5.99 -11.46 15.38
N SER A 201 -5.88 -11.13 14.08
CA SER A 201 -4.61 -10.85 13.40
C SER A 201 -4.63 -9.47 12.74
N LEU A 202 -3.70 -8.61 13.18
CA LEU A 202 -3.54 -7.23 12.71
C LEU A 202 -2.13 -6.99 12.18
N THR A 203 -2.03 -6.36 11.01
CA THR A 203 -0.79 -5.76 10.51
C THR A 203 -0.97 -4.25 10.39
N LEU A 204 -0.13 -3.47 11.04
CA LEU A 204 -0.03 -2.03 10.86
C LEU A 204 1.19 -1.71 10.00
N ARG A 205 1.00 -0.97 8.90
CA ARG A 205 2.07 -0.54 8.01
C ARG A 205 2.21 0.97 7.98
N ASN A 206 3.45 1.41 8.07
CA ASN A 206 3.87 2.79 8.00
C ASN A 206 5.22 2.90 7.29
N ALA A 207 5.61 4.12 6.91
CA ALA A 207 6.97 4.41 6.46
C ALA A 207 7.93 4.38 7.67
N PRO A 208 9.16 3.85 7.55
CA PRO A 208 10.11 3.79 8.67
C PRO A 208 10.45 5.16 9.26
N LEU A 209 10.67 6.20 8.46
CA LEU A 209 10.99 7.55 8.94
C LEU A 209 9.86 8.56 8.65
N GLY A 210 8.62 8.08 8.50
CA GLY A 210 7.44 8.94 8.41
C GLY A 210 6.90 9.32 9.79
N GLN A 211 5.79 10.06 9.81
CA GLN A 211 5.04 10.36 11.04
C GLN A 211 4.72 9.07 11.79
N PRO A 212 5.03 8.97 13.10
CA PRO A 212 4.80 7.76 13.88
C PRO A 212 3.30 7.47 14.03
N ILE A 213 2.93 6.19 14.10
CA ILE A 213 1.58 5.77 14.51
C ILE A 213 1.60 5.49 16.01
N SER A 214 0.65 6.04 16.76
CA SER A 214 0.47 5.72 18.19
C SER A 214 -0.16 4.34 18.35
N LEU A 215 0.41 3.53 19.25
CA LEU A 215 -0.10 2.20 19.57
C LEU A 215 -1.23 2.21 20.61
N ASP A 216 -1.64 3.37 21.12
CA ASP A 216 -2.80 3.51 22.03
C ASP A 216 -4.10 2.99 21.40
N CYS A 217 -4.17 2.99 20.08
CA CYS A 217 -5.27 2.43 19.32
C CYS A 217 -5.49 0.91 19.53
N LEU A 218 -4.47 0.17 20.01
CA LEU A 218 -4.52 -1.28 20.12
C LEU A 218 -5.48 -1.77 21.20
N ASP A 219 -5.74 -0.98 22.26
CA ASP A 219 -6.72 -1.33 23.31
C ASP A 219 -8.14 -1.54 22.76
N ARG A 220 -8.42 -1.01 21.56
CA ARG A 220 -9.68 -1.27 20.85
C ARG A 220 -9.75 -2.66 20.23
N PHE A 221 -8.68 -3.44 20.18
CA PHE A 221 -8.61 -4.79 19.60
C PHE A 221 -8.52 -5.88 20.68
N PRO A 222 -9.63 -6.23 21.36
CA PRO A 222 -9.61 -7.10 22.55
C PRO A 222 -9.27 -8.58 22.25
N ASN A 223 -9.35 -9.00 20.99
CA ASN A 223 -9.15 -10.39 20.58
C ASN A 223 -7.80 -10.65 19.91
N LEU A 224 -6.92 -9.65 19.88
CA LEU A 224 -5.67 -9.72 19.15
C LEU A 224 -4.73 -10.79 19.74
N ASP A 225 -4.33 -11.76 18.91
CA ASP A 225 -3.35 -12.79 19.23
C ASP A 225 -2.13 -12.76 18.30
N SER A 226 -2.20 -12.06 17.17
CA SER A 226 -1.11 -11.89 16.22
C SER A 226 -1.00 -10.43 15.77
N LEU A 227 0.17 -9.82 16.01
CA LEU A 227 0.44 -8.43 15.64
C LEU A 227 1.68 -8.33 14.76
N SER A 228 1.60 -7.57 13.67
CA SER A 228 2.73 -7.22 12.82
C SER A 228 2.84 -5.70 12.67
N LEU A 229 3.96 -5.13 13.08
CA LEU A 229 4.25 -3.70 13.01
C LEU A 229 5.35 -3.46 11.97
N TRP A 230 5.06 -2.62 10.98
CA TRP A 230 5.98 -2.25 9.90
C TRP A 230 6.19 -0.74 9.87
N GLY A 231 7.41 -0.24 10.11
CA GLY A 231 7.73 1.18 10.02
C GLY A 231 7.80 1.90 11.37
N ASN A 232 7.38 3.17 11.41
CA ASN A 232 7.50 4.04 12.59
C ASN A 232 6.29 3.98 13.53
N PHE A 233 6.52 3.76 14.83
CA PHE A 233 5.49 3.71 15.87
C PHE A 233 5.99 4.37 17.16
N CYS A 234 5.06 4.76 18.02
CA CYS A 234 5.32 5.26 19.37
C CYS A 234 4.40 4.59 20.39
N ASP A 235 4.61 4.86 21.67
CA ASP A 235 3.88 4.24 22.79
C ASP A 235 4.05 2.70 22.83
N MET A 236 5.29 2.25 22.62
CA MET A 236 5.64 0.82 22.55
C MET A 236 5.37 0.06 23.85
N ASP A 237 5.42 0.74 24.99
CA ASP A 237 5.12 0.19 26.31
C ASP A 237 3.67 -0.34 26.39
N LEU A 238 2.75 0.25 25.62
CA LEU A 238 1.34 -0.15 25.57
C LEU A 238 1.14 -1.57 25.05
N LEU A 239 2.10 -2.11 24.27
CA LEU A 239 2.06 -3.51 23.84
C LEU A 239 2.00 -4.50 25.02
N ALA A 240 2.47 -4.10 26.21
CA ALA A 240 2.40 -4.92 27.42
C ALA A 240 0.95 -5.24 27.86
N ARG A 241 -0.04 -4.46 27.42
CA ARG A 241 -1.47 -4.69 27.74
C ARG A 241 -2.07 -5.89 27.00
N HIS A 242 -1.41 -6.37 25.94
CA HIS A 242 -1.91 -7.46 25.08
C HIS A 242 -1.32 -8.82 25.48
N ASP A 243 -1.65 -9.31 26.67
CA ASP A 243 -1.15 -10.58 27.25
C ASP A 243 -1.51 -11.83 26.43
N ARG A 244 -2.50 -11.73 25.53
CA ARG A 244 -2.96 -12.78 24.61
C ARG A 244 -2.08 -12.99 23.37
N LEU A 245 -1.10 -12.12 23.12
CA LEU A 245 -0.25 -12.23 21.93
C LEU A 245 0.49 -13.58 21.89
N THR A 246 0.26 -14.32 20.81
CA THR A 246 0.94 -15.56 20.45
C THR A 246 1.97 -15.34 19.35
N ASN A 247 1.82 -14.30 18.54
CA ASN A 247 2.75 -13.93 17.48
C ASN A 247 2.99 -12.42 17.46
N LEU A 248 4.26 -12.00 17.39
CA LEU A 248 4.63 -10.60 17.25
C LEU A 248 5.72 -10.44 16.19
N GLU A 249 5.47 -9.58 15.21
CA GLU A 249 6.44 -9.22 14.18
C GLU A 249 6.76 -7.73 14.19
N LEU A 250 8.04 -7.39 14.23
CA LEU A 250 8.58 -6.04 14.15
C LEU A 250 9.44 -5.94 12.89
N ARG A 251 9.05 -5.07 11.97
CA ARG A 251 9.70 -4.96 10.66
C ARG A 251 9.97 -3.52 10.33
N PHE A 252 11.17 -3.25 9.84
CA PHE A 252 11.57 -1.91 9.41
C PHE A 252 11.36 -0.82 10.49
N MET A 253 11.68 -1.13 11.75
CA MET A 253 11.44 -0.24 12.89
C MET A 253 12.72 0.49 13.29
N PRO A 254 12.85 1.81 13.01
CA PRO A 254 14.05 2.58 13.35
C PRO A 254 14.12 2.98 14.82
N ASP A 255 13.01 2.86 15.54
CA ASP A 255 12.93 3.12 16.95
C ASP A 255 12.14 1.99 17.63
N LEU A 256 12.68 1.54 18.76
CA LEU A 256 12.13 0.52 19.65
C LEU A 256 12.33 0.93 21.12
N GLU A 257 12.43 2.24 21.39
CA GLU A 257 12.36 2.79 22.73
C GLU A 257 11.11 2.27 23.44
N ASP A 258 11.24 2.02 24.74
CA ASP A 258 10.18 1.47 25.60
C ASP A 258 9.59 0.10 25.19
N MET A 259 10.18 -0.58 24.20
CA MET A 259 9.76 -1.92 23.79
C MET A 259 9.80 -2.89 25.00
N PRO A 260 8.66 -3.52 25.37
CA PRO A 260 8.59 -4.45 26.49
C PRO A 260 9.49 -5.66 26.30
N SER A 261 9.82 -6.30 27.42
CA SER A 261 10.55 -7.56 27.40
C SER A 261 9.66 -8.70 26.88
N LEU A 262 10.21 -9.66 26.15
CA LEU A 262 9.47 -10.77 25.54
C LEU A 262 8.77 -11.69 26.57
N ASP A 263 9.18 -11.66 27.83
CA ASP A 263 8.52 -12.37 28.94
C ASP A 263 7.21 -11.72 29.40
N THR A 264 6.93 -10.49 28.96
CA THR A 264 5.64 -9.80 29.16
C THR A 264 4.48 -10.59 28.55
N TRP A 265 4.72 -11.33 27.47
CA TRP A 265 3.70 -12.09 26.75
C TRP A 265 3.87 -13.59 27.01
N PRO A 266 3.17 -14.14 28.03
CA PRO A 266 3.34 -15.54 28.42
C PRO A 266 2.86 -16.52 27.35
N LEU A 267 2.00 -16.10 26.41
CA LEU A 267 1.50 -16.94 25.31
C LEU A 267 2.31 -16.80 24.02
N LEU A 268 3.33 -15.95 23.98
CA LEU A 268 4.09 -15.67 22.76
C LEU A 268 4.88 -16.90 22.32
N GLU A 269 4.59 -17.40 21.12
CA GLU A 269 5.22 -18.57 20.50
C GLU A 269 5.86 -18.28 19.14
N GLY A 270 5.52 -17.17 18.49
CA GLY A 270 6.18 -16.64 17.30
C GLY A 270 6.73 -15.25 17.54
N PHE A 271 7.96 -14.98 17.08
CA PHE A 271 8.56 -13.66 17.18
C PHE A 271 9.51 -13.35 16.01
N ILE A 272 9.27 -12.25 15.30
CA ILE A 272 10.17 -11.80 14.24
C ILE A 272 10.58 -10.37 14.52
N ALA A 273 11.88 -10.10 14.53
CA ALA A 273 12.41 -8.75 14.40
C ALA A 273 13.37 -8.69 13.20
N TYR A 274 12.99 -7.93 12.17
CA TYR A 274 13.74 -7.85 10.92
C TYR A 274 13.91 -6.39 10.48
N ASN A 275 15.15 -5.96 10.21
CA ASN A 275 15.47 -4.54 9.99
C ASN A 275 14.93 -3.72 11.16
N VAL A 276 15.53 -3.87 12.33
CA VAL A 276 15.18 -3.09 13.52
C VAL A 276 16.40 -2.34 14.02
N GLU A 277 16.21 -1.32 14.85
CA GLU A 277 17.31 -0.61 15.48
C GLU A 277 18.27 -1.55 16.25
N GLU A 278 19.52 -1.12 16.39
CA GLU A 278 20.59 -2.01 16.82
C GLU A 278 20.57 -2.35 18.32
N ALA A 279 20.25 -1.38 19.18
CA ALA A 279 20.41 -1.49 20.62
C ALA A 279 19.33 -2.38 21.26
N ALA A 280 18.04 -2.05 21.11
CA ALA A 280 16.94 -2.91 21.53
C ALA A 280 16.88 -4.20 20.67
N GLY A 281 17.26 -4.15 19.39
CA GLY A 281 17.45 -5.34 18.57
C GLY A 281 18.44 -6.37 19.17
N LYS A 282 19.59 -5.92 19.70
CA LYS A 282 20.53 -6.79 20.44
C LYS A 282 19.90 -7.35 21.72
N ARG A 283 19.15 -6.53 22.46
CA ARG A 283 18.41 -6.93 23.68
C ARG A 283 17.38 -8.02 23.37
N LEU A 284 16.54 -7.82 22.36
CA LEU A 284 15.54 -8.78 21.89
C LEU A 284 16.18 -10.09 21.44
N ARG A 285 17.28 -10.03 20.67
CA ARG A 285 18.03 -11.23 20.28
C ARG A 285 18.52 -12.03 21.49
N GLN A 286 18.98 -11.35 22.54
CA GLN A 286 19.41 -12.01 23.78
C GLN A 286 18.22 -12.63 24.53
N GLN A 287 17.06 -11.97 24.57
CA GLN A 287 15.84 -12.51 25.17
C GLN A 287 15.35 -13.76 24.43
N VAL A 288 15.33 -13.75 23.09
CA VAL A 288 15.00 -14.93 22.27
C VAL A 288 15.91 -16.12 22.61
N LYS A 289 17.22 -15.90 22.69
CA LYS A 289 18.20 -16.94 23.06
C LYS A 289 18.03 -17.44 24.50
N THR A 290 17.67 -16.54 25.42
CA THR A 290 17.51 -16.86 26.85
C THR A 290 16.24 -17.68 27.06
N ARG A 291 15.12 -17.29 26.46
CA ARG A 291 13.85 -18.02 26.52
C ARG A 291 14.02 -19.47 26.07
N VAL A 292 14.74 -19.74 24.98
CA VAL A 292 14.97 -21.11 24.46
C VAL A 292 15.56 -22.06 25.52
N LYS A 293 16.31 -21.56 26.51
CA LYS A 293 16.88 -22.38 27.59
C LYS A 293 15.84 -22.87 28.60
N THR A 294 14.70 -22.19 28.73
CA THR A 294 13.64 -22.50 29.69
C THR A 294 12.35 -22.96 29.02
N ARG A 295 12.04 -22.42 27.83
CA ARG A 295 10.89 -22.76 27.00
C ARG A 295 11.25 -22.61 25.51
N PRO A 296 11.28 -23.72 24.75
CA PRO A 296 11.41 -23.66 23.30
C PRO A 296 10.30 -22.83 22.64
N TRP A 297 10.55 -22.26 21.47
CA TRP A 297 9.52 -21.62 20.66
C TRP A 297 8.73 -22.68 19.90
N ALA A 298 7.41 -22.65 19.99
CA ALA A 298 6.56 -23.51 19.16
C ALA A 298 6.44 -22.99 17.71
N GLY A 299 6.56 -21.67 17.52
CA GLY A 299 6.57 -21.00 16.23
C GLY A 299 7.97 -20.54 15.80
N TYR A 300 8.01 -19.79 14.70
CA TYR A 300 9.25 -19.23 14.19
C TYR A 300 9.71 -18.03 15.04
N ALA A 301 10.97 -18.05 15.47
CA ALA A 301 11.56 -16.98 16.29
C ALA A 301 12.91 -16.52 15.72
N SER A 302 13.03 -15.26 15.30
CA SER A 302 14.30 -14.72 14.79
C SER A 302 14.47 -13.22 14.99
N VAL A 303 15.73 -12.79 15.15
CA VAL A 303 16.12 -11.37 15.21
C VAL A 303 17.31 -11.13 14.28
N SER A 304 17.07 -10.42 13.18
CA SER A 304 18.04 -10.28 12.09
C SER A 304 18.06 -8.86 11.50
N GLN A 305 19.16 -8.54 10.81
CA GLN A 305 19.40 -7.23 10.20
C GLN A 305 19.26 -6.06 11.19
N LEU A 306 20.20 -5.96 12.13
CA LEU A 306 20.23 -4.86 13.10
C LEU A 306 20.84 -3.62 12.45
N ARG A 307 20.17 -2.48 12.57
CA ARG A 307 20.49 -1.25 11.84
C ARG A 307 20.84 -0.12 12.79
N LYS A 308 21.88 0.63 12.46
CA LYS A 308 22.24 1.85 13.16
C LYS A 308 21.40 3.02 12.64
N PRO A 309 21.22 4.11 13.41
CA PRO A 309 20.50 5.31 12.99
C PRO A 309 20.94 5.84 11.62
N GLU A 310 22.25 5.84 11.33
CA GLU A 310 22.77 6.40 10.08
C GLU A 310 22.33 5.59 8.84
N TRP A 311 22.08 4.30 9.01
CA TRP A 311 21.56 3.45 7.92
C TRP A 311 20.11 3.83 7.59
N TRP A 312 19.29 4.09 8.61
CA TRP A 312 17.90 4.52 8.42
C TRP A 312 17.82 5.84 7.67
N GLU A 313 18.61 6.83 8.09
CA GLU A 313 18.65 8.15 7.46
C GLU A 313 19.14 8.06 6.00
N SER A 314 20.10 7.17 5.71
CA SER A 314 20.57 6.97 4.34
C SER A 314 19.56 6.26 3.44
N GLU A 315 18.84 5.26 3.94
CA GLU A 315 17.93 4.43 3.13
C GLU A 315 16.51 5.01 3.03
N TYR A 316 16.02 5.61 4.12
CA TYR A 316 14.64 6.08 4.26
C TYR A 316 14.53 7.56 4.61
N GLY A 317 15.62 8.21 5.04
CA GLY A 317 15.57 9.62 5.47
C GLY A 317 15.44 10.59 4.30
N ARG A 318 15.71 10.13 3.08
CA ARG A 318 15.65 10.94 1.86
C ARG A 318 14.49 10.50 0.97
N PRO A 319 13.86 11.43 0.24
CA PRO A 319 12.65 11.14 -0.55
C PRO A 319 12.96 10.44 -1.88
N PHE A 320 14.16 9.87 -2.07
CA PHE A 320 14.59 9.27 -3.34
C PHE A 320 14.54 7.73 -3.33
N SER A 321 14.07 7.11 -2.25
CA SER A 321 14.11 5.65 -2.08
C SER A 321 13.22 4.89 -3.09
N SER A 322 12.16 5.53 -3.57
CA SER A 322 11.24 5.02 -4.59
C SER A 322 11.73 5.25 -6.03
N TRP A 323 12.77 6.06 -6.23
CA TRP A 323 13.22 6.45 -7.56
C TRP A 323 13.95 5.30 -8.27
N PRO A 324 13.97 5.29 -9.63
CA PRO A 324 14.84 4.38 -10.37
C PRO A 324 16.29 4.54 -9.91
N LYS A 325 16.97 3.41 -9.64
CA LYS A 325 18.31 3.37 -9.01
C LYS A 325 19.33 4.37 -9.58
N ARG A 326 19.32 4.58 -10.90
CA ARG A 326 20.20 5.55 -11.56
C ARG A 326 19.86 7.00 -11.19
N LEU A 327 18.59 7.36 -11.18
CA LEU A 327 18.11 8.69 -10.80
C LEU A 327 18.24 8.91 -9.30
N ALA A 328 17.89 7.91 -8.48
CA ALA A 328 18.07 7.94 -7.03
C ALA A 328 19.53 8.24 -6.65
N LYS A 329 20.50 7.62 -7.35
CA LYS A 329 21.93 7.89 -7.15
C LYS A 329 22.29 9.35 -7.44
N LEU A 330 21.87 9.86 -8.60
CA LEU A 330 22.13 11.26 -8.98
C LEU A 330 21.49 12.24 -8.00
N ALA A 331 20.27 11.95 -7.53
CA ALA A 331 19.56 12.77 -6.56
C ALA A 331 20.28 12.79 -5.21
N ASN A 332 20.71 11.63 -4.73
CA ASN A 332 21.51 11.51 -3.50
C ASN A 332 22.85 12.24 -3.57
N GLU A 333 23.55 12.18 -4.71
CA GLU A 333 24.80 12.93 -4.94
C GLU A 333 24.56 14.45 -4.94
N ALA A 334 23.48 14.91 -5.58
CA ALA A 334 23.09 16.31 -5.58
C ALA A 334 22.74 16.80 -4.16
N TYR A 335 21.97 16.00 -3.43
CA TYR A 335 21.59 16.27 -2.04
C TYR A 335 22.82 16.38 -1.14
N ASN A 336 23.75 15.42 -1.23
CA ASN A 336 25.01 15.44 -0.46
C ASN A 336 25.82 16.71 -0.74
N ALA A 337 25.92 17.12 -2.00
CA ALA A 337 26.64 18.32 -2.38
C ALA A 337 25.99 19.58 -1.77
N ALA A 338 24.66 19.68 -1.86
CA ALA A 338 23.91 20.79 -1.28
C ALA A 338 24.03 20.84 0.24
N GLN A 339 23.91 19.70 0.92
CA GLN A 339 24.08 19.58 2.37
C GLN A 339 25.50 20.00 2.80
N ALA A 340 26.53 19.60 2.06
CA ALA A 340 27.92 20.00 2.35
C ALA A 340 28.13 21.52 2.15
N SER A 341 27.51 22.12 1.13
CA SER A 341 27.53 23.57 0.92
C SER A 341 26.79 24.32 2.04
N LEU A 342 25.63 23.82 2.48
CA LEU A 342 24.84 24.42 3.56
C LEU A 342 25.56 24.38 4.91
N ALA A 343 26.27 23.29 5.22
CA ALA A 343 27.07 23.18 6.44
C ALA A 343 28.14 24.28 6.58
N GLN A 344 28.58 24.87 5.46
CA GLN A 344 29.55 25.97 5.43
C GLN A 344 28.92 27.34 5.20
N ALA A 345 27.60 27.41 4.97
CA ALA A 345 26.89 28.65 4.68
C ALA A 345 26.92 29.60 5.88
N ARG A 346 27.34 30.85 5.66
CA ARG A 346 27.41 31.90 6.69
C ARG A 346 26.41 33.03 6.45
N SER A 347 25.74 33.00 5.30
CA SER A 347 24.70 33.96 4.92
C SER A 347 23.54 33.25 4.24
N PHE A 348 22.38 33.90 4.20
CA PHE A 348 21.23 33.40 3.43
C PHE A 348 21.53 33.30 1.92
N ALA A 349 22.41 34.14 1.39
CA ALA A 349 22.82 34.07 -0.02
C ALA A 349 23.59 32.77 -0.33
N ASP A 350 24.46 32.32 0.58
CA ASP A 350 25.17 31.04 0.44
C ASP A 350 24.18 29.86 0.45
N ALA A 351 23.19 29.91 1.34
CA ALA A 351 22.14 28.89 1.44
C ALA A 351 21.23 28.87 0.21
N GLU A 352 20.80 30.04 -0.28
CA GLU A 352 20.03 30.18 -1.51
C GLU A 352 20.79 29.62 -2.70
N ALA A 353 22.10 29.90 -2.80
CA ALA A 353 22.95 29.36 -3.86
C ALA A 353 23.03 27.82 -3.81
N ALA A 354 23.14 27.23 -2.62
CA ALA A 354 23.17 25.78 -2.44
C ALA A 354 21.84 25.11 -2.87
N ILE A 355 20.70 25.66 -2.44
CA ILE A 355 19.37 25.16 -2.80
C ILE A 355 19.09 25.36 -4.30
N THR A 356 19.48 26.51 -4.86
CA THR A 356 19.35 26.79 -6.29
C THR A 356 20.18 25.81 -7.12
N ALA A 357 21.44 25.55 -6.74
CA ALA A 357 22.31 24.60 -7.43
C ALA A 357 21.78 23.17 -7.38
N PHE A 358 21.20 22.76 -6.24
CA PHE A 358 20.46 21.50 -6.13
C PHE A 358 19.32 21.44 -7.15
N THR A 359 18.46 22.45 -7.15
CA THR A 359 17.24 22.52 -7.96
C THR A 359 17.52 22.48 -9.46
N VAL A 360 18.41 23.36 -9.94
CA VAL A 360 18.75 23.50 -11.37
C VAL A 360 19.31 22.20 -11.96
N ARG A 361 19.91 21.33 -11.14
CA ARG A 361 20.42 20.04 -11.61
C ARG A 361 19.32 19.11 -12.14
N PHE A 362 18.07 19.30 -11.73
CA PHE A 362 16.94 18.45 -12.12
C PHE A 362 16.11 19.00 -13.29
N ASN A 363 16.24 20.29 -13.59
CA ASN A 363 15.55 20.97 -14.70
C ASN A 363 15.73 20.26 -16.05
N THR A 364 16.91 19.68 -16.30
CA THR A 364 17.25 19.01 -17.56
C THR A 364 17.24 17.48 -17.48
N LEU A 365 16.92 16.90 -16.31
CA LEU A 365 16.92 15.46 -16.12
C LEU A 365 15.67 14.82 -16.73
N LYS A 366 15.88 13.89 -17.66
CA LYS A 366 14.80 13.09 -18.24
C LYS A 366 14.32 12.03 -17.24
N GLY A 367 13.02 11.73 -17.26
CA GLY A 367 12.42 10.71 -16.39
C GLY A 367 12.10 11.20 -14.98
N ILE A 368 11.94 12.51 -14.80
CA ILE A 368 11.43 13.14 -13.58
C ILE A 368 9.95 13.48 -13.83
N GLU A 369 9.03 12.72 -13.24
CA GLU A 369 7.58 12.92 -13.34
C GLU A 369 7.05 13.68 -12.11
N THR A 370 5.73 13.81 -11.97
CA THR A 370 5.08 14.58 -10.90
C THR A 370 5.52 14.12 -9.51
N THR A 371 5.58 12.80 -9.26
CA THR A 371 5.98 12.27 -7.96
C THR A 371 7.43 12.62 -7.63
N GLU A 372 8.36 12.48 -8.58
CA GLU A 372 9.76 12.86 -8.37
C GLU A 372 9.90 14.38 -8.12
N ARG A 373 9.07 15.22 -8.75
CA ARG A 373 9.07 16.66 -8.51
C ARG A 373 8.60 17.01 -7.10
N GLU A 374 7.59 16.32 -6.59
CA GLU A 374 7.15 16.45 -5.19
C GLU A 374 8.27 16.01 -4.22
N ASP A 375 8.96 14.91 -4.54
CA ASP A 375 10.10 14.42 -3.75
C ASP A 375 11.27 15.43 -3.73
N LEU A 376 11.50 16.18 -4.80
CA LEU A 376 12.48 17.27 -4.82
C LEU A 376 12.09 18.43 -3.91
N GLY A 377 10.81 18.78 -3.86
CA GLY A 377 10.29 19.77 -2.91
C GLY A 377 10.51 19.35 -1.46
N GLU A 378 10.22 18.09 -1.15
CA GLU A 378 10.50 17.50 0.17
C GLU A 378 12.00 17.52 0.49
N ALA A 379 12.87 17.20 -0.48
CA ALA A 379 14.31 17.26 -0.31
C ALA A 379 14.81 18.69 -0.01
N VAL A 380 14.23 19.72 -0.63
CA VAL A 380 14.56 21.12 -0.31
C VAL A 380 14.15 21.49 1.10
N TRP A 381 12.95 21.06 1.52
CA TRP A 381 12.55 21.23 2.92
C TRP A 381 13.56 20.57 3.86
N GLN A 382 13.97 19.33 3.62
CA GLN A 382 14.99 18.65 4.45
C GLN A 382 16.34 19.39 4.46
N LEU A 383 16.78 19.93 3.32
CA LEU A 383 18.00 20.73 3.21
C LEU A 383 17.89 22.03 4.04
N SER A 384 16.72 22.68 4.09
CA SER A 384 16.50 23.86 4.93
C SER A 384 16.67 23.59 6.44
N GLN A 385 16.45 22.34 6.85
CA GLN A 385 16.62 21.89 8.24
C GLN A 385 18.05 21.42 8.56
N SER A 386 18.97 21.46 7.59
CA SER A 386 20.36 21.03 7.78
C SER A 386 21.19 22.04 8.56
N ASP A 387 22.23 21.56 9.23
CA ASP A 387 23.18 22.40 9.95
C ASP A 387 23.78 23.50 9.05
N HIS A 388 23.91 24.71 9.58
CA HIS A 388 24.50 25.86 8.90
C HIS A 388 25.04 26.90 9.90
N GLN A 389 25.94 27.80 9.45
CA GLN A 389 26.60 28.80 10.32
C GLN A 389 25.94 30.20 10.27
N ILE A 390 24.74 30.32 9.69
CA ILE A 390 24.02 31.60 9.51
C ILE A 390 23.58 32.23 10.84
N GLY A 391 23.36 31.41 11.88
CA GLY A 391 22.87 31.86 13.20
C GLY A 391 21.37 32.18 13.24
N GLN A 392 20.64 31.97 12.15
CA GLN A 392 19.19 32.08 12.04
C GLN A 392 18.65 30.91 11.20
N PRO A 393 17.45 30.39 11.49
CA PRO A 393 16.89 29.27 10.73
C PRO A 393 16.55 29.67 9.29
N ILE A 394 16.75 28.74 8.36
CA ILE A 394 16.16 28.83 7.02
C ILE A 394 14.72 28.31 7.12
N THR A 395 13.75 29.20 6.93
CA THR A 395 12.33 28.82 7.00
C THR A 395 11.90 28.01 5.77
N GLU A 396 10.85 27.21 5.92
CA GLU A 396 10.24 26.44 4.83
C GLU A 396 9.80 27.38 3.68
N GLU A 397 9.22 28.53 4.00
CA GLU A 397 8.78 29.52 3.01
C GLU A 397 9.96 30.18 2.27
N MET A 398 11.12 30.32 2.91
CA MET A 398 12.34 30.81 2.25
C MET A 398 12.89 29.77 1.28
N ALA A 399 13.09 28.53 1.76
CA ALA A 399 13.61 27.45 0.93
C ALA A 399 12.66 27.13 -0.25
N GLY A 400 11.36 27.11 0.00
CA GLY A 400 10.33 26.93 -1.03
C GLY A 400 10.37 28.01 -2.10
N ARG A 401 10.51 29.30 -1.72
CA ARG A 401 10.65 30.39 -2.70
C ARG A 401 11.90 30.26 -3.56
N TRP A 402 13.04 29.87 -2.98
CA TRP A 402 14.28 29.65 -3.74
C TRP A 402 14.15 28.48 -4.71
N PHE A 403 13.51 27.38 -4.28
CA PHE A 403 13.20 26.25 -5.14
C PHE A 403 12.26 26.63 -6.29
N ASP A 404 11.17 27.34 -5.98
CA ASP A 404 10.20 27.79 -6.97
C ASP A 404 10.79 28.76 -8.00
N ALA A 405 11.71 29.63 -7.58
CA ALA A 405 12.39 30.54 -8.49
C ALA A 405 13.39 29.83 -9.42
N ALA A 406 13.93 28.68 -9.01
CA ALA A 406 14.98 27.96 -9.72
C ALA A 406 14.46 26.81 -10.62
N ARG A 407 13.30 26.22 -10.31
CA ARG A 407 12.71 25.14 -11.11
C ARG A 407 12.09 25.65 -12.42
N ASP A 408 12.18 24.86 -13.49
CA ASP A 408 11.68 25.22 -14.83
C ASP A 408 10.60 24.26 -15.38
N TYR A 409 9.99 23.46 -14.52
CA TYR A 409 9.12 22.34 -14.88
C TYR A 409 7.72 22.36 -14.26
#